data_AF-A0A974NGT8-F1
#
_entry.id   AF-A0A974NGT8-F1
#
_cell.length_a   1.000
_cell.length_b   1.000
_cell.length_c   1.000
_cell.angle_alpha   90.00
_cell.angle_beta   90.00
_cell.angle_gamma   90.00
#
_symmetry.space_group_name_H-M   'P 1'
#
loop_
_entity.id
_entity.type
_entity.pdbx_description
1 polymer ?
#
loop_
_entity_poly.entity_id
_entity_poly.type
_entity_poly.pdbx_seq_one_letter_code
_entity_poly.pdbx_strand_id
1 'polypeptide(L)'
;MHFDENVIRKWAYSTDLDKAVDQFIENDQSGDLFDYEIDRVCTIELVWEFAKDPNCLKQHFFLHRLIDRLCSIYRLPFHTLKPFKSSHLLGIENKQDYLAKVANYAENLYRHNIILNEMLNNDDTVIKYIRNQIYNFIWINPEDSTLLGNEKQNQQPSIQSQYEKAYYSNIQALHKAVSELTDK
;
A
#
# COMPACT_ATOMS: atom_id res chain seq x y z
N MET A 1 2.02 -10.99 19.87
CA MET A 1 3.17 -11.75 19.32
C MET A 1 3.98 -10.77 18.49
N HIS A 2 5.30 -10.70 18.65
CA HIS A 2 6.14 -9.79 17.86
C HIS A 2 7.00 -10.61 16.91
N PHE A 3 6.94 -10.28 15.62
CA PHE A 3 7.78 -10.90 14.60
C PHE A 3 9.12 -10.17 14.50
N ASP A 4 10.12 -10.86 13.95
CA ASP A 4 11.39 -10.27 13.53
C ASP A 4 11.65 -10.62 12.06
N GLU A 5 12.65 -9.98 11.46
CA GLU A 5 12.97 -10.17 10.04
C GLU A 5 13.33 -11.62 9.70
N ASN A 6 13.99 -12.35 10.62
CA ASN A 6 14.39 -13.73 10.40
C ASN A 6 13.17 -14.65 10.32
N VAL A 7 12.14 -14.38 11.12
CA VAL A 7 10.86 -15.08 11.05
C VAL A 7 10.21 -14.85 9.68
N ILE A 8 10.14 -13.60 9.21
CA ILE A 8 9.56 -13.29 7.89
C ILE A 8 10.35 -13.95 6.75
N ARG A 9 11.69 -13.93 6.82
CA ARG A 9 12.57 -14.63 5.86
C ARG A 9 12.31 -16.12 5.84
N LYS A 10 12.15 -16.75 7.01
CA LYS A 10 11.81 -18.17 7.10
C LYS A 10 10.46 -18.46 6.45
N TRP A 11 9.46 -17.64 6.75
CA TRP A 11 8.10 -17.75 6.20
C TRP A 11 8.09 -17.66 4.68
N ALA A 12 8.91 -16.80 4.09
CA ALA A 12 8.98 -16.64 2.63
C ALA A 12 9.31 -17.94 1.89
N TYR A 13 10.05 -18.85 2.53
CA TYR A 13 10.52 -20.11 1.93
C TYR A 13 10.03 -21.35 2.69
N SER A 14 8.94 -21.25 3.44
CA SER A 14 8.36 -22.40 4.16
C SER A 14 6.83 -22.36 4.22
N THR A 15 6.22 -23.44 4.71
CA THR A 15 4.78 -23.52 5.00
C THR A 15 4.41 -22.92 6.37
N ASP A 16 5.38 -22.34 7.08
CA ASP A 16 5.15 -21.80 8.42
C ASP A 16 4.29 -20.53 8.42
N LEU A 17 4.24 -19.80 7.30
CA LEU A 17 3.39 -18.60 7.19
C LEU A 17 1.91 -18.94 7.39
N ASP A 18 1.42 -19.98 6.72
CA ASP A 18 0.00 -20.36 6.77
C ASP A 18 -0.38 -20.75 8.20
N LYS A 19 0.48 -21.56 8.85
CA LYS A 19 0.32 -21.93 10.26
C LYS A 19 0.36 -20.71 11.19
N ALA A 20 1.21 -19.73 10.90
CA ALA A 20 1.30 -18.53 11.70
C ALA A 20 0.03 -17.68 11.57
N VAL A 21 -0.53 -17.56 10.37
CA VAL A 21 -1.82 -16.89 10.12
C VAL A 21 -2.93 -17.60 10.89
N ASP A 22 -3.05 -18.92 10.76
CA ASP A 22 -4.07 -19.71 11.44
C ASP A 22 -3.97 -19.56 12.95
N GLN A 23 -2.76 -19.70 13.51
CA GLN A 23 -2.52 -19.53 14.95
C GLN A 23 -2.82 -18.12 15.44
N PHE A 24 -2.54 -17.09 14.65
CA PHE A 24 -2.79 -15.71 15.04
C PHE A 24 -4.29 -15.42 15.11
N ILE A 25 -5.05 -15.90 14.11
CA ILE A 25 -6.52 -15.77 14.06
C ILE A 25 -7.18 -16.60 15.18
N GLU A 26 -6.71 -17.82 15.42
CA GLU A 26 -7.23 -18.69 16.51
C GLU A 26 -7.05 -18.08 17.90
N ASN A 27 -6.07 -17.18 18.08
CA ASN A 27 -5.82 -16.48 19.34
C ASN A 27 -6.67 -15.20 19.52
N ASP A 28 -7.82 -15.10 18.83
CA ASP A 28 -8.75 -13.95 18.83
C ASP A 28 -8.08 -12.61 18.44
N GLN A 29 -6.97 -12.67 17.69
CA GLN A 29 -6.34 -11.46 17.14
C GLN A 29 -6.86 -11.23 15.73
N SER A 30 -7.23 -9.98 15.42
CA SER A 30 -7.73 -9.65 14.08
C SER A 30 -6.63 -9.81 13.03
N GLY A 31 -7.02 -10.11 11.78
CA GLY A 31 -6.12 -10.10 10.63
C GLY A 31 -5.38 -8.76 10.51
N ASP A 32 -6.04 -7.65 10.83
CA ASP A 32 -5.43 -6.31 10.85
C ASP A 32 -4.22 -6.20 11.80
N LEU A 33 -4.24 -6.90 12.94
CA LEU A 33 -3.11 -6.91 13.86
C LEU A 33 -1.94 -7.76 13.34
N PHE A 34 -2.23 -8.85 12.63
CA PHE A 34 -1.20 -9.66 11.98
C PHE A 34 -0.49 -8.85 10.90
N ASP A 35 -1.28 -8.18 10.07
CA ASP A 35 -0.85 -7.28 9.02
C ASP A 35 0.03 -6.17 9.57
N TYR A 36 -0.41 -5.53 10.66
CA TYR A 36 0.35 -4.51 11.36
C TYR A 36 1.71 -5.01 11.87
N GLU A 37 1.76 -6.19 12.49
CA GLU A 37 3.01 -6.75 13.01
C GLU A 37 4.00 -7.13 11.89
N ILE A 38 3.50 -7.62 10.76
CA ILE A 38 4.32 -7.83 9.56
C ILE A 38 4.82 -6.48 9.05
N ASP A 39 3.95 -5.49 8.95
CA ASP A 39 4.29 -4.19 8.37
C ASP A 39 5.31 -3.42 9.21
N ARG A 40 5.28 -3.60 10.53
CA ARG A 40 6.24 -3.03 11.48
C ARG A 40 7.67 -3.52 11.23
N VAL A 41 7.82 -4.74 10.73
CA VAL A 41 9.11 -5.44 10.62
C VAL A 41 9.59 -5.49 9.17
N CYS A 42 8.68 -5.74 8.25
CA CYS A 42 8.96 -5.95 6.84
C CYS A 42 9.01 -4.59 6.14
N THR A 43 10.19 -4.11 5.74
CA THR A 43 10.28 -2.87 4.96
C THR A 43 9.76 -3.09 3.54
N ILE A 44 9.46 -2.02 2.79
CA ILE A 44 8.95 -2.18 1.43
C ILE A 44 10.00 -2.81 0.50
N GLU A 45 11.28 -2.57 0.76
CA GLU A 45 12.40 -3.19 0.06
C GLU A 45 12.45 -4.70 0.35
N LEU A 46 12.19 -5.12 1.59
CA LEU A 46 12.14 -6.53 1.95
C LEU A 46 10.92 -7.23 1.34
N VAL A 47 9.75 -6.58 1.33
CA VAL A 47 8.57 -7.09 0.62
C VAL A 47 8.89 -7.28 -0.87
N TRP A 48 9.56 -6.31 -1.48
CA TRP A 48 9.97 -6.39 -2.88
C TRP A 48 11.02 -7.47 -3.15
N GLU A 49 11.98 -7.67 -2.24
CA GLU A 49 12.97 -8.76 -2.29
C GLU A 49 12.28 -10.12 -2.48
N PHE A 50 11.25 -10.40 -1.67
CA PHE A 50 10.51 -11.67 -1.77
C PHE A 50 9.53 -11.71 -2.94
N ALA A 51 8.89 -10.59 -3.28
CA ALA A 51 7.92 -10.53 -4.36
C ALA A 51 8.58 -10.77 -5.74
N LYS A 52 9.85 -10.37 -5.91
CA LYS A 52 10.60 -10.54 -7.16
C LYS A 52 11.37 -11.84 -7.28
N ASP A 53 11.49 -12.61 -6.19
CA ASP A 53 12.24 -13.87 -6.19
C ASP A 53 11.33 -15.02 -6.66
N PRO A 54 11.63 -15.66 -7.81
CA PRO A 54 10.85 -16.79 -8.31
C PRO A 54 10.93 -18.04 -7.43
N ASN A 55 11.89 -18.11 -6.50
CA ASN A 55 12.02 -19.23 -5.56
C ASN A 55 11.26 -19.01 -4.25
N CYS A 56 10.67 -17.82 -4.06
CA CYS A 56 9.89 -17.51 -2.87
C CYS A 56 8.59 -18.33 -2.88
N LEU A 57 8.46 -19.28 -1.94
CA LEU A 57 7.26 -20.13 -1.84
C LEU A 57 6.01 -19.31 -1.52
N LYS A 58 6.19 -18.14 -0.89
CA LYS A 58 5.11 -17.20 -0.53
C LYS A 58 5.14 -15.94 -1.40
N GLN A 59 5.69 -16.01 -2.62
CA GLN A 59 5.78 -14.86 -3.54
C GLN A 59 4.43 -14.16 -3.70
N HIS A 60 3.35 -14.93 -3.87
CA HIS A 60 1.99 -14.41 -3.99
C HIS A 60 1.57 -13.53 -2.80
N PHE A 61 1.83 -13.99 -1.57
CA PHE A 61 1.55 -13.21 -0.36
C PHE A 61 2.29 -11.86 -0.37
N PHE A 62 3.58 -11.87 -0.74
CA PHE A 62 4.37 -10.65 -0.80
C PHE A 62 3.98 -9.72 -1.96
N LEU A 63 3.51 -10.26 -3.09
CA LEU A 63 2.96 -9.44 -4.18
C LEU A 63 1.69 -8.69 -3.74
N HIS A 64 0.79 -9.35 -3.01
CA HIS A 64 -0.39 -8.68 -2.44
C HIS A 64 0.02 -7.57 -1.47
N ARG A 65 0.93 -7.86 -0.54
CA ARG A 65 1.47 -6.85 0.38
C ARG A 65 2.14 -5.68 -0.34
N LEU A 66 2.84 -5.97 -1.43
CA LEU A 66 3.51 -4.94 -2.22
C LEU A 66 2.49 -3.99 -2.84
N ILE A 67 1.37 -4.51 -3.36
CA ILE A 67 0.27 -3.69 -3.90
C ILE A 67 -0.29 -2.76 -2.81
N ASP A 68 -0.63 -3.31 -1.65
CA ASP A 68 -1.18 -2.53 -0.54
C ASP A 68 -0.27 -1.38 -0.15
N ARG A 69 1.03 -1.67 0.02
CA ARG A 69 2.03 -0.67 0.38
C ARG A 69 2.21 0.37 -0.70
N LEU A 70 2.40 -0.07 -1.95
CA LEU A 70 2.60 0.84 -3.08
C LEU A 70 1.41 1.76 -3.31
N CYS A 71 0.18 1.28 -3.13
CA CYS A 71 -1.02 2.09 -3.27
C CYS A 71 -1.30 3.00 -2.06
N SER A 72 -0.98 2.54 -0.84
CA SER A 72 -1.26 3.26 0.41
C SER A 72 -0.58 4.62 0.50
N ILE A 73 0.63 4.78 -0.04
CA ILE A 73 1.35 6.07 -0.03
C ILE A 73 0.59 7.14 -0.83
N TYR A 74 -0.22 6.73 -1.81
CA TYR A 74 -1.05 7.60 -2.65
C TYR A 74 -2.49 7.73 -2.14
N ARG A 75 -2.88 6.96 -1.11
CA ARG A 75 -4.20 7.06 -0.47
C ARG A 75 -4.42 8.39 0.19
N LEU A 76 -3.37 8.97 0.76
CA LEU A 76 -3.44 10.30 1.35
C LEU A 76 -3.33 11.29 0.21
N PRO A 77 -4.44 11.95 -0.13
CA PRO A 77 -4.31 13.02 -1.08
C PRO A 77 -3.41 14.11 -0.47
N PHE A 78 -2.65 14.76 -1.34
CA PHE A 78 -1.71 15.86 -1.05
C PHE A 78 -2.24 16.95 -0.11
N HIS A 79 -3.55 16.97 0.19
CA HIS A 79 -4.16 17.87 1.15
C HIS A 79 -3.77 17.64 2.62
N THR A 80 -3.26 16.47 3.01
CA THR A 80 -2.67 16.29 4.37
C THR A 80 -1.26 16.90 4.48
N LEU A 81 -0.58 17.09 3.36
CA LEU A 81 0.67 17.85 3.25
C LEU A 81 0.41 19.33 2.91
N LYS A 82 -0.81 19.84 3.16
CA LYS A 82 -1.11 21.26 2.99
C LYS A 82 -0.02 22.09 3.67
N PRO A 83 0.46 23.17 3.02
CA PRO A 83 1.47 24.04 3.60
C PRO A 83 1.11 24.38 5.04
N PHE A 84 2.07 24.33 5.96
CA PHE A 84 1.86 24.60 7.40
C PHE A 84 0.99 25.85 7.68
N LYS A 85 1.10 26.88 6.83
CA LYS A 85 0.33 28.13 6.90
C LYS A 85 -1.16 28.04 6.51
N SER A 86 -1.58 27.00 5.80
CA SER A 86 -2.97 26.79 5.35
C SER A 86 -3.68 25.64 6.07
N SER A 87 -3.03 25.02 7.07
CA SER A 87 -3.65 24.00 7.92
C SER A 87 -4.35 24.67 9.12
N HIS A 88 -5.51 24.14 9.51
CA HIS A 88 -6.16 24.48 10.79
C HIS A 88 -5.34 24.04 12.02
N LEU A 89 -4.15 23.44 11.82
CA LEU A 89 -3.27 22.91 12.86
C LEU A 89 -2.23 23.92 13.36
N LEU A 90 -2.26 25.16 12.86
CA LEU A 90 -1.43 26.27 13.34
C LEU A 90 -1.69 26.47 14.86
N GLY A 91 -0.81 25.89 15.69
CA GLY A 91 -0.92 25.89 17.16
C GLY A 91 -1.14 24.52 17.82
N ILE A 92 -1.50 23.48 17.05
CA ILE A 92 -1.69 22.09 17.54
C ILE A 92 -0.44 21.24 17.26
N GLU A 93 0.18 21.44 16.09
CA GLU A 93 1.37 20.70 15.67
C GLU A 93 2.59 21.62 15.61
N ASN A 94 3.71 21.16 16.18
CA ASN A 94 4.98 21.87 16.09
C ASN A 94 5.50 21.81 14.65
N LYS A 95 6.02 22.95 14.14
CA LYS A 95 6.68 23.06 12.84
C LYS A 95 7.74 21.96 12.61
N GLN A 96 8.55 21.62 13.62
CA GLN A 96 9.59 20.60 13.49
C GLN A 96 8.98 19.21 13.24
N ASP A 97 7.95 18.85 13.99
CA ASP A 97 7.25 17.57 13.84
C ASP A 97 6.56 17.48 12.46
N TYR A 98 5.92 18.56 12.02
CA TYR A 98 5.36 18.65 10.68
C TYR A 98 6.42 18.43 9.58
N LEU A 99 7.56 19.14 9.66
CA LEU A 99 8.63 19.00 8.67
C LEU A 99 9.24 17.59 8.68
N ALA A 100 9.37 16.97 9.85
CA ALA A 100 9.83 15.58 9.97
C ALA A 100 8.84 14.60 9.29
N LYS A 101 7.53 14.80 9.47
CA LYS A 101 6.51 13.99 8.80
C LYS A 101 6.53 14.16 7.28
N VAL A 102 6.66 15.39 6.79
CA VAL A 102 6.77 15.69 5.35
C VAL A 102 8.02 15.04 4.77
N ALA A 103 9.17 15.16 5.44
CA ALA A 103 10.42 14.55 5.01
C ALA A 103 10.32 13.02 4.97
N ASN A 104 9.75 12.40 6.01
CA ASN A 104 9.52 10.95 6.06
C ASN A 104 8.58 10.48 4.94
N TYR A 105 7.48 11.19 4.70
CA TYR A 105 6.57 10.88 3.59
C TYR A 105 7.27 10.99 2.23
N ALA A 106 8.06 12.04 2.00
CA ALA A 106 8.81 12.23 0.77
C ALA A 106 9.85 11.12 0.55
N GLU A 107 10.55 10.71 1.61
CA GLU A 107 11.49 9.58 1.57
C GLU A 107 10.78 8.27 1.24
N ASN A 108 9.64 7.99 1.89
CA ASN A 108 8.84 6.80 1.59
C ASN A 108 8.36 6.82 0.15
N LEU A 109 7.82 7.94 -0.33
CA LEU A 109 7.39 8.09 -1.73
C LEU A 109 8.55 7.83 -2.69
N TYR A 110 9.75 8.35 -2.39
CA TYR A 110 10.95 8.08 -3.19
C TYR A 110 11.29 6.58 -3.25
N ARG A 111 11.30 5.89 -2.10
CA ARG A 111 11.52 4.43 -2.04
C ARG A 111 10.48 3.63 -2.84
N HIS A 112 9.21 4.04 -2.79
CA HIS A 112 8.14 3.41 -3.58
C HIS A 112 8.38 3.59 -5.08
N ASN A 113 8.83 4.77 -5.51
CA ASN A 113 9.15 5.04 -6.91
C ASN A 113 10.39 4.27 -7.40
N ILE A 114 11.38 4.02 -6.54
CA ILE A 114 12.49 3.12 -6.87
C ILE A 114 11.94 1.73 -7.21
N ILE A 115 11.09 1.17 -6.37
CA ILE A 115 10.52 -0.17 -6.59
C ILE A 115 9.67 -0.21 -7.86
N LEU A 116 8.83 0.80 -8.11
CA LEU A 116 8.05 0.91 -9.35
C LEU A 116 8.94 0.96 -10.61
N ASN A 117 10.13 1.56 -10.51
CA ASN A 117 11.11 1.57 -11.59
C ASN A 117 11.84 0.22 -11.72
N GLU A 118 12.12 -0.48 -10.63
CA GLU A 118 12.68 -1.83 -10.67
C GLU A 118 11.68 -2.84 -11.28
N MET A 119 10.40 -2.76 -10.91
CA MET A 119 9.34 -3.60 -11.47
C MET A 119 9.20 -3.43 -13.00
N LEU A 120 9.40 -2.21 -13.51
CA LEU A 120 9.37 -1.94 -14.96
C LEU A 120 10.47 -2.72 -15.71
N ASN A 121 11.63 -2.89 -15.08
CA ASN A 121 12.79 -3.55 -15.65
C ASN A 121 12.89 -5.04 -15.27
N ASN A 122 11.93 -5.58 -14.51
CA ASN A 122 11.90 -6.99 -14.13
C ASN A 122 11.53 -7.88 -15.33
N ASP A 123 12.09 -9.08 -15.43
CA ASP A 123 11.78 -10.00 -16.54
C ASP A 123 10.39 -10.62 -16.45
N ASP A 124 9.82 -10.68 -15.24
CA ASP A 124 8.49 -11.23 -14.96
C ASP A 124 7.38 -10.34 -15.54
N THR A 125 6.55 -10.93 -16.38
CA THR A 125 5.42 -10.26 -17.05
C THR A 125 4.29 -9.92 -16.08
N VAL A 126 4.08 -10.70 -15.03
CA VAL A 126 3.10 -10.44 -13.96
C VAL A 126 3.53 -9.22 -13.17
N ILE A 127 4.80 -9.13 -12.77
CA ILE A 127 5.34 -7.97 -12.07
C ILE A 127 5.19 -6.68 -12.91
N LYS A 128 5.52 -6.74 -14.20
CA LYS A 128 5.32 -5.61 -15.12
C LYS A 128 3.85 -5.20 -15.24
N TYR A 129 2.95 -6.18 -15.32
CA TYR A 129 1.51 -5.94 -15.35
C TYR A 129 1.05 -5.23 -14.07
N ILE A 130 1.42 -5.74 -12.89
CA ILE A 130 1.11 -5.13 -11.59
C ILE A 130 1.58 -3.69 -11.54
N ARG A 131 2.83 -3.44 -11.92
CA ARG A 131 3.40 -2.08 -11.99
C ARG A 131 2.55 -1.16 -12.83
N ASN A 132 2.11 -1.59 -14.02
CA ASN A 132 1.30 -0.77 -14.91
C ASN A 132 -0.08 -0.49 -14.31
N GLN A 133 -0.70 -1.46 -13.64
CA GLN A 133 -1.98 -1.23 -12.97
C GLN A 133 -1.84 -0.25 -11.79
N ILE A 134 -0.78 -0.37 -10.99
CA ILE A 134 -0.48 0.59 -9.91
C ILE A 134 -0.23 1.99 -10.50
N TYR A 135 0.53 2.10 -11.59
CA TYR A 135 0.78 3.38 -12.25
C TYR A 135 -0.51 4.02 -12.78
N ASN A 136 -1.40 3.24 -13.41
CA ASN A 136 -2.71 3.72 -13.83
C ASN A 136 -3.54 4.21 -12.64
N PHE A 137 -3.53 3.46 -11.53
CA PHE A 137 -4.20 3.86 -10.30
C PHE A 137 -3.69 5.21 -9.75
N ILE A 138 -2.37 5.45 -9.79
CA ILE A 138 -1.74 6.71 -9.36
C ILE A 138 -2.12 7.87 -10.28
N TRP A 139 -2.07 7.66 -11.60
CA TRP A 139 -2.20 8.74 -12.61
C TRP A 139 -3.62 9.01 -13.08
N ILE A 140 -4.59 8.15 -12.79
CA ILE A 140 -6.01 8.45 -13.03
C ILE A 140 -6.55 9.45 -11.97
N ASN A 141 -5.83 9.68 -10.86
CA ASN A 141 -6.26 10.52 -9.74
C ASN A 141 -5.73 11.99 -9.59
N PRO A 142 -5.08 12.66 -10.56
CA PRO A 142 -4.76 14.10 -10.40
C PRO A 142 -5.77 15.08 -11.02
N GLU A 143 -6.55 14.71 -12.05
CA GLU A 143 -7.27 15.69 -12.88
C GLU A 143 -8.80 15.51 -13.05
N ASP A 144 -9.43 14.46 -12.49
CA ASP A 144 -10.92 14.35 -12.44
C ASP A 144 -11.59 15.32 -11.42
N SER A 145 -10.90 16.44 -11.19
CA SER A 145 -11.43 17.69 -10.62
C SER A 145 -12.53 18.34 -11.46
N THR A 146 -12.83 17.84 -12.67
CA THR A 146 -13.97 18.30 -13.49
C THR A 146 -15.33 17.81 -12.97
N LEU A 147 -15.38 16.90 -12.00
CA LEU A 147 -16.60 16.60 -11.23
C LEU A 147 -16.94 17.66 -10.16
N LEU A 148 -16.13 18.72 -10.02
CA LEU A 148 -16.38 19.84 -9.09
C LEU A 148 -17.25 20.96 -9.70
N GLY A 149 -18.00 20.66 -10.76
CA GLY A 149 -18.97 21.56 -11.36
C GLY A 149 -20.41 21.15 -11.05
N ASN A 150 -21.05 21.92 -10.17
CA ASN A 150 -22.49 22.06 -9.94
C ASN A 150 -23.09 21.27 -8.77
N GLU A 151 -23.23 22.02 -7.68
CA GLU A 151 -24.26 21.91 -6.65
C GLU A 151 -25.56 21.23 -7.13
N LYS A 152 -25.85 20.04 -6.60
CA LYS A 152 -27.20 19.70 -6.16
C LYS A 152 -27.14 18.95 -4.83
N GLN A 153 -27.55 19.66 -3.79
CA GLN A 153 -27.90 19.11 -2.49
C GLN A 153 -28.95 18.00 -2.67
N ASN A 154 -28.58 16.76 -2.36
CA ASN A 154 -29.33 15.83 -1.50
C ASN A 154 -28.70 14.43 -1.58
N GLN A 155 -28.30 13.89 -0.42
CA GLN A 155 -27.89 12.48 -0.20
C GLN A 155 -26.72 11.92 -1.04
N GLN A 156 -25.75 12.74 -1.46
CA GLN A 156 -24.49 12.20 -1.98
C GLN A 156 -23.47 12.03 -0.85
N PRO A 157 -22.78 10.87 -0.77
CA PRO A 157 -21.67 10.69 0.15
C PRO A 157 -20.62 11.77 -0.08
N SER A 158 -19.94 12.22 0.98
CA SER A 158 -18.91 13.25 0.88
C SER A 158 -17.87 12.87 -0.19
N ILE A 159 -17.24 13.87 -0.82
CA ILE A 159 -16.20 13.65 -1.83
C ILE A 159 -15.12 12.68 -1.30
N GLN A 160 -14.78 12.79 -0.01
CA GLN A 160 -13.87 11.88 0.66
C GLN A 160 -14.38 10.43 0.70
N SER A 161 -15.67 10.21 1.02
CA SER A 161 -16.28 8.88 1.03
C SER A 161 -16.35 8.25 -0.36
N GLN A 162 -16.56 9.05 -1.41
CA GLN A 162 -16.54 8.58 -2.79
C GLN A 162 -15.13 8.17 -3.23
N TYR A 163 -14.12 8.98 -2.87
CA TYR A 163 -12.71 8.68 -3.11
C TYR A 163 -12.26 7.41 -2.39
N GLU A 164 -12.59 7.27 -1.09
CA GLU A 164 -12.27 6.07 -0.31
C GLU A 164 -12.92 4.82 -0.91
N LYS A 165 -14.19 4.91 -1.34
CA LYS A 165 -14.87 3.78 -1.99
C LYS A 165 -14.21 3.38 -3.32
N ALA A 166 -13.84 4.35 -4.15
CA ALA A 166 -13.13 4.10 -5.41
C ALA A 166 -11.73 3.51 -5.16
N TYR A 167 -11.00 4.03 -4.17
CA TYR A 167 -9.71 3.53 -3.73
C TYR A 167 -9.77 2.04 -3.39
N TYR A 168 -10.66 1.64 -2.48
CA TYR A 168 -10.76 0.24 -2.05
C TYR A 168 -11.26 -0.67 -3.17
N SER A 169 -12.19 -0.20 -4.00
CA SER A 169 -12.66 -0.97 -5.17
C SER A 169 -11.53 -1.25 -6.16
N ASN A 170 -10.66 -0.27 -6.41
CA ASN A 170 -9.54 -0.42 -7.33
C ASN A 170 -8.46 -1.35 -6.77
N ILE A 171 -8.17 -1.26 -5.47
CA ILE A 171 -7.24 -2.20 -4.80
C ILE A 171 -7.77 -3.63 -4.83
N GLN A 172 -9.07 -3.84 -4.57
CA GLN A 172 -9.68 -5.16 -4.68
C GLN A 172 -9.58 -5.73 -6.11
N ALA A 173 -9.78 -4.88 -7.13
CA ALA A 173 -9.59 -5.28 -8.53
C ALA A 173 -8.13 -5.66 -8.84
N LEU A 174 -7.16 -4.90 -8.31
CA LEU A 174 -5.74 -5.21 -8.41
C LEU A 174 -5.40 -6.57 -7.81
N HIS A 175 -5.82 -6.83 -6.57
CA HIS A 175 -5.58 -8.11 -5.91
C HIS A 175 -6.19 -9.27 -6.69
N LYS A 176 -7.44 -9.11 -7.16
CA LYS A 176 -8.10 -10.14 -7.96
C LYS A 176 -7.32 -10.46 -9.23
N ALA A 177 -6.87 -9.43 -9.95
CA ALA A 177 -6.10 -9.60 -11.17
C ALA A 177 -4.75 -10.31 -10.91
N VAL A 178 -4.11 -10.05 -9.76
CA VAL A 178 -2.88 -10.75 -9.38
C VAL A 178 -3.13 -12.22 -9.08
N SER A 179 -4.14 -12.55 -8.27
CA SER A 179 -4.49 -13.96 -8.00
C SER A 179 -4.77 -14.73 -9.29
N GLU A 180 -5.51 -14.16 -10.23
CA GLU A 180 -5.79 -14.79 -11.53
C GLU A 180 -4.54 -15.03 -12.40
N LEU A 181 -3.47 -14.26 -12.18
CA LEU A 181 -2.21 -14.35 -12.93
C LEU A 181 -1.18 -15.26 -12.26
N THR A 182 -1.22 -15.42 -10.93
CA THR A 182 -0.27 -16.23 -10.16
C THR A 182 -0.76 -17.64 -9.84
N ASP A 183 -2.06 -17.92 -9.92
CA ASP A 183 -2.65 -19.24 -9.62
C ASP A 183 -2.61 -20.23 -10.82
N LYS A 184 -1.74 -20.00 -11.81
CA LYS A 184 -1.53 -20.86 -13.00
C LYS A 184 -0.18 -21.55 -12.98
#